data_AF-A0A381XHY3-F1
#
_entry.id   AF-A0A381XHY3-F1
#
_cell.length_a   1.000
_cell.length_b   1.000
_cell.length_c   1.000
_cell.angle_alpha   90.00
_cell.angle_beta   90.00
_cell.angle_gamma   90.00
#
_symmetry.space_group_name_H-M   'P 1'
#
loop_
_entity.id
_entity.type
_entity.pdbx_description
1 polymer ?
#
loop_
_entity_poly.entity_id
_entity_poly.type
_entity_poly.pdbx_seq_one_letter_code
_entity_poly.pdbx_strand_id
1 'polypeptide(L)'
;MTSFGSSMVLLYGFPENPFAQPKNIFFGHLLTAFIGVLFLNYIPLPLFINIALAVGVGIFFMIIFNIVHPPAGGNPIIVIIGGVSYEYLINPIIFGSLIVLFFGIVLNKFILKKNYPLK
;
A
#
# COMPACT_ATOMS: atom_id res chain seq x y z
N MET A 1 5.61 0.97 8.21
CA MET A 1 4.48 0.48 9.03
C MET A 1 3.34 1.49 9.19
N THR A 2 3.59 2.81 9.19
CA THR A 2 2.52 3.85 9.26
C THR A 2 1.46 3.70 8.16
N SER A 3 1.87 3.29 6.96
CA SER A 3 0.98 3.02 5.82
C SER A 3 -0.11 1.99 6.14
N PHE A 4 0.20 0.89 6.83
CA PHE A 4 -0.83 -0.09 7.22
C PHE A 4 -1.78 0.44 8.29
N GLY A 5 -1.30 1.30 9.20
CA GLY A 5 -2.16 1.95 10.19
C GLY A 5 -3.26 2.79 9.53
N SER A 6 -2.91 3.60 8.52
CA SER A 6 -3.91 4.35 7.75
C SER A 6 -4.78 3.45 6.87
N SER A 7 -4.26 2.33 6.35
CA SER A 7 -5.08 1.31 5.67
C SER A 7 -6.14 0.72 6.60
N MET A 8 -5.81 0.45 7.86
CA MET A 8 -6.76 -0.05 8.86
C MET A 8 -7.86 0.97 9.14
N VAL A 9 -7.53 2.26 9.27
CA VAL A 9 -8.55 3.33 9.43
C VAL A 9 -9.52 3.32 8.25
N LEU A 10 -9.01 3.22 7.02
CA LEU A 10 -9.85 3.22 5.83
C LEU A 10 -10.69 1.94 5.72
N LEU A 11 -10.07 0.77 5.89
CA LEU A 11 -10.71 -0.54 5.74
C LEU A 11 -11.77 -0.83 6.81
N TYR A 12 -11.48 -0.49 8.06
CA TYR A 12 -12.39 -0.78 9.17
C TYR A 12 -13.38 0.37 9.42
N GLY A 13 -12.97 1.61 9.18
CA GLY A 13 -13.84 2.78 9.34
C GLY A 13 -14.78 3.01 8.16
N PHE A 14 -14.29 2.81 6.93
CA PHE A 14 -14.99 3.15 5.68
C PHE A 14 -14.86 2.04 4.61
N PRO A 15 -15.27 0.79 4.91
CA PRO A 15 -15.11 -0.37 4.00
C PRO A 15 -15.82 -0.21 2.64
N GLU A 16 -16.85 0.62 2.56
CA GLU A 16 -17.56 0.96 1.33
C GLU A 16 -16.78 1.89 0.39
N ASN A 17 -15.67 2.48 0.85
CA ASN A 17 -14.84 3.32 0.02
C ASN A 17 -14.17 2.47 -1.09
N PRO A 18 -14.19 2.91 -2.36
CA PRO A 18 -13.55 2.18 -3.46
C PRO A 18 -12.05 1.97 -3.25
N PHE A 19 -11.38 2.87 -2.52
CA PHE A 19 -9.96 2.74 -2.20
C PHE A 19 -9.66 1.75 -1.06
N ALA A 20 -10.69 1.28 -0.35
CA ALA A 20 -10.60 0.25 0.69
C ALA A 20 -10.78 -1.18 0.17
N GLN A 21 -10.96 -1.35 -1.16
CA GLN A 21 -11.22 -2.66 -1.73
C GLN A 21 -9.95 -3.53 -1.79
N PRO A 22 -10.07 -4.87 -1.73
CA PRO A 22 -8.92 -5.76 -1.60
C PRO A 22 -7.86 -5.59 -2.68
N LYS A 23 -8.28 -5.41 -3.93
CA LYS A 23 -7.39 -5.16 -5.07
C LYS A 23 -6.51 -3.94 -4.82
N ASN A 24 -7.12 -2.83 -4.40
CA ASN A 24 -6.43 -1.56 -4.19
C ASN A 24 -5.46 -1.64 -3.02
N ILE A 25 -5.86 -2.24 -1.90
CA ILE A 25 -4.98 -2.42 -0.73
C ILE A 25 -3.74 -3.22 -1.13
N PHE A 26 -3.94 -4.43 -1.66
CA PHE A 26 -2.83 -5.35 -1.95
C PHE A 26 -1.89 -4.78 -3.02
N PHE A 27 -2.43 -4.45 -4.20
CA PHE A 27 -1.60 -4.00 -5.31
C PHE A 27 -1.08 -2.59 -5.11
N GLY A 28 -1.81 -1.72 -4.41
CA GLY A 28 -1.34 -0.39 -4.04
C GLY A 28 -0.08 -0.46 -3.19
N HIS A 29 -0.10 -1.23 -2.09
CA HIS A 29 1.09 -1.39 -1.24
C HIS A 29 2.25 -2.07 -1.96
N LEU A 30 1.98 -3.14 -2.71
CA LEU A 30 3.01 -3.88 -3.43
C LEU A 30 3.70 -3.02 -4.49
N LEU A 31 2.92 -2.32 -5.32
CA LEU A 31 3.42 -1.46 -6.37
C LEU A 31 4.30 -0.33 -5.81
N THR A 32 3.81 0.41 -4.81
CA THR A 32 4.54 1.57 -4.30
C THR A 32 5.79 1.14 -3.52
N ALA A 33 5.74 0.02 -2.79
CA ALA A 33 6.93 -0.53 -2.16
C ALA A 33 7.97 -0.98 -3.20
N PHE A 34 7.53 -1.65 -4.27
CA PHE A 34 8.41 -2.05 -5.36
C PHE A 34 9.09 -0.85 -6.03
N ILE A 35 8.34 0.21 -6.32
CA ILE A 35 8.89 1.47 -6.85
C ILE A 35 9.90 2.08 -5.88
N GLY A 36 9.61 2.09 -4.57
CA GLY A 36 10.57 2.52 -3.56
C GLY A 36 11.89 1.74 -3.61
N VAL A 37 11.81 0.40 -3.76
CA VAL A 37 13.01 -0.46 -3.82
C VAL A 37 13.80 -0.20 -5.10
N LEU A 38 13.12 0.02 -6.24
CA LEU A 38 13.80 0.39 -7.48
C LEU A 38 14.54 1.73 -7.36
N PHE A 39 13.89 2.74 -6.78
CA PHE A 39 14.49 4.06 -6.58
C PHE A 39 15.68 4.00 -5.60
N LEU A 40 15.55 3.23 -4.52
CA LEU A 40 16.64 3.01 -3.57
C LEU A 40 17.87 2.37 -4.21
N ASN A 41 17.70 1.37 -5.08
CA ASN A 41 18.82 0.58 -5.60
C ASN A 41 19.43 1.12 -6.90
N TYR A 42 18.65 1.83 -7.73
CA TYR A 42 19.09 2.17 -9.09
C TYR A 42 19.05 3.66 -9.44
N ILE A 43 18.49 4.52 -8.58
CA ILE A 43 18.34 5.94 -8.88
C ILE A 43 19.26 6.78 -7.96
N PRO A 44 20.43 7.22 -8.45
CA PRO A 44 21.39 7.96 -7.65
C PRO A 44 21.05 9.47 -7.61
N LEU A 45 20.00 9.82 -6.87
CA LEU A 45 19.58 11.22 -6.66
C LEU A 45 19.70 11.62 -5.18
N PRO A 46 19.82 12.93 -4.87
CA PRO A 46 19.73 13.42 -3.51
C PRO A 46 18.45 12.92 -2.81
N LEU A 47 18.57 12.55 -1.53
CA LEU A 47 17.54 11.83 -0.79
C LEU A 47 16.12 12.42 -0.96
N PHE A 48 15.98 13.73 -0.78
CA PHE A 48 14.68 14.41 -0.87
C PHE A 48 14.06 14.34 -2.28
N ILE A 49 14.89 14.50 -3.32
CA ILE A 49 14.45 14.43 -4.72
C ILE A 49 14.06 13.00 -5.05
N ASN A 50 14.87 12.04 -4.62
CA ASN A 50 14.66 10.61 -4.84
C ASN A 50 13.31 10.15 -4.25
N ILE A 51 13.03 10.53 -2.99
CA ILE A 51 11.76 10.24 -2.32
C ILE A 51 10.58 10.88 -3.05
N ALA A 52 10.67 12.17 -3.39
CA ALA A 52 9.58 12.88 -4.06
C ALA A 52 9.20 12.23 -5.40
N LEU A 53 10.21 11.86 -6.20
CA LEU A 53 9.99 11.16 -7.47
C LEU A 53 9.43 9.75 -7.27
N ALA A 54 9.97 8.98 -6.32
CA ALA A 54 9.48 7.62 -6.04
C ALA A 54 8.00 7.62 -5.61
N VAL A 55 7.61 8.57 -4.76
CA VAL A 55 6.20 8.76 -4.35
C VAL A 55 5.34 9.17 -5.54
N GLY A 56 5.78 10.16 -6.33
CA GLY A 56 5.05 10.62 -7.51
C GLY A 56 4.84 9.51 -8.55
N VAL A 57 5.88 8.73 -8.85
CA VAL A 57 5.81 7.57 -9.76
C VAL A 57 4.91 6.47 -9.20
N GLY A 58 4.98 6.20 -7.89
CA GLY A 58 4.08 5.28 -7.20
C GLY A 58 2.61 5.65 -7.36
N ILE A 59 2.27 6.92 -7.12
CA ILE A 59 0.91 7.44 -7.27
C ILE A 59 0.47 7.41 -8.72
N PHE A 60 1.33 7.84 -9.66
CA PHE A 60 1.06 7.80 -11.08
C PHE A 60 0.64 6.40 -11.55
N PHE A 61 1.43 5.37 -11.22
CA PHE A 61 1.09 4.00 -11.63
C PHE A 61 -0.13 3.43 -10.89
N MET A 62 -0.37 3.80 -9.63
CA MET A 62 -1.60 3.43 -8.94
C MET A 62 -2.86 3.95 -9.66
N ILE A 63 -2.80 5.18 -10.19
CA ILE A 63 -3.87 5.79 -10.99
C ILE A 63 -4.03 5.04 -12.31
N ILE A 64 -2.94 4.83 -13.05
CA ILE A 64 -2.96 4.15 -14.36
C ILE A 64 -3.53 2.73 -14.26
N PHE A 65 -3.16 1.97 -13.22
CA PHE A 65 -3.63 0.59 -13.04
C PHE A 65 -4.98 0.49 -12.31
N ASN A 66 -5.61 1.61 -11.97
CA ASN A 66 -6.86 1.67 -11.22
C ASN A 66 -6.81 0.78 -9.95
N ILE A 67 -5.80 1.04 -9.11
CA ILE A 67 -5.53 0.38 -7.83
C ILE A 67 -5.16 1.41 -6.75
N VAL A 68 -5.68 2.63 -6.87
CA VAL A 68 -5.39 3.72 -5.94
C VAL A 68 -5.76 3.30 -4.52
N HIS A 69 -4.75 3.29 -3.65
CA HIS A 69 -4.90 3.13 -2.20
C HIS A 69 -4.05 4.21 -1.53
N PRO A 70 -4.63 5.37 -1.17
CA PRO A 70 -3.88 6.51 -0.66
C PRO A 70 -2.90 6.18 0.49
N PRO A 71 -3.24 5.30 1.46
CA PRO A 71 -2.29 4.86 2.48
C PRO A 71 -0.97 4.32 1.93
N ALA A 72 -0.99 3.60 0.79
CA ALA A 72 0.21 3.02 0.17
C ALA A 72 1.19 4.05 -0.38
N GLY A 73 0.78 5.31 -0.58
CA GLY A 73 1.65 6.39 -1.07
C GLY A 73 2.84 6.68 -0.15
N GLY A 74 2.76 6.32 1.13
CA GLY A 74 3.86 6.48 2.09
C GLY A 74 4.94 5.40 2.03
N ASN A 75 4.72 4.28 1.31
CA ASN A 75 5.69 3.18 1.27
C ASN A 75 7.06 3.57 0.70
N PRO A 76 7.19 4.31 -0.43
CA PRO A 76 8.50 4.66 -0.98
C PRO A 76 9.37 5.44 0.00
N ILE A 77 8.76 6.31 0.83
CA ILE A 77 9.44 7.10 1.84
C ILE A 77 10.17 6.18 2.84
N ILE A 78 9.44 5.21 3.39
CA ILE A 78 9.98 4.28 4.39
C ILE A 78 11.02 3.35 3.78
N VAL A 79 10.77 2.89 2.55
CA VAL A 79 11.69 2.00 1.83
C VAL A 79 13.03 2.68 1.61
N ILE A 80 13.02 3.93 1.11
CA ILE A 80 14.24 4.67 0.79
C ILE A 80 14.97 5.11 2.06
N ILE A 81 14.27 5.71 3.03
CA ILE A 81 14.90 6.15 4.30
C ILE A 81 15.42 4.96 5.09
N GLY A 82 14.68 3.85 5.10
CA GLY A 82 15.04 2.64 5.83
C GLY A 82 16.12 1.79 5.15
N GLY A 83 16.49 2.08 3.90
CA GLY A 83 17.50 1.32 3.16
C GLY A 83 17.17 -0.16 3.02
N VAL A 84 15.89 -0.50 2.81
CA VAL A 84 15.42 -1.89 2.90
C VAL A 84 15.70 -2.70 1.62
N SER A 85 15.87 -4.02 1.78
CA SER A 85 16.09 -4.97 0.69
C SER A 85 14.81 -5.38 -0.03
N TYR A 86 14.94 -6.18 -1.10
CA TYR A 86 13.80 -6.79 -1.80
C TYR A 86 12.93 -7.70 -0.91
N GLU A 87 13.47 -8.27 0.16
CA GLU A 87 12.69 -9.07 1.10
C GLU A 87 11.57 -8.26 1.75
N TYR A 88 11.70 -6.93 1.80
CA TYR A 88 10.66 -6.02 2.29
C TYR A 88 9.34 -6.17 1.51
N LEU A 89 9.39 -6.55 0.23
CA LEU A 89 8.20 -6.80 -0.58
C LEU A 89 7.44 -8.05 -0.11
N ILE A 90 8.16 -9.07 0.34
CA ILE A 90 7.56 -10.29 0.89
C ILE A 90 7.07 -10.00 2.30
N ASN A 91 7.97 -9.53 3.16
CA ASN A 91 7.72 -9.18 4.54
C ASN A 91 8.29 -7.78 4.83
N PRO A 92 7.45 -6.75 5.10
CA PRO A 92 6.06 -6.87 5.55
C PRO A 92 4.99 -6.69 4.47
N ILE A 93 5.31 -6.38 3.20
CA ILE A 93 4.30 -5.85 2.28
C ILE A 93 3.23 -6.88 1.88
N ILE A 94 3.63 -8.04 1.32
CA ILE A 94 2.67 -9.08 0.92
C ILE A 94 1.98 -9.66 2.17
N PHE A 95 2.76 -10.11 3.16
CA PHE A 95 2.19 -10.71 4.38
C PHE A 95 1.29 -9.74 5.15
N GLY A 96 1.73 -8.50 5.36
CA GLY A 96 0.96 -7.48 6.06
C GLY A 96 -0.35 -7.14 5.34
N SER A 97 -0.31 -7.02 4.01
CA SER A 97 -1.53 -6.79 3.22
C SER A 97 -2.51 -7.97 3.33
N LEU A 98 -2.03 -9.21 3.26
CA LEU A 98 -2.88 -10.40 3.42
C LEU A 98 -3.52 -10.47 4.81
N ILE A 99 -2.76 -10.17 5.87
CA ILE A 99 -3.26 -10.13 7.25
C ILE A 99 -4.36 -9.07 7.38
N VAL A 100 -4.09 -7.83 6.92
CA VAL A 100 -5.06 -6.73 6.98
C VAL A 100 -6.34 -7.09 6.21
N LEU A 101 -6.22 -7.67 5.02
CA LEU A 101 -7.36 -8.07 4.21
C LEU A 101 -8.14 -9.23 4.84
N PHE A 102 -7.46 -10.23 5.39
CA PHE A 102 -8.11 -11.34 6.06
C PHE A 102 -9.01 -10.85 7.19
N PHE A 103 -8.47 -10.05 8.12
CA PHE A 103 -9.26 -9.48 9.21
C PHE A 103 -10.31 -8.48 8.72
N GLY A 104 -10.01 -7.69 7.68
CA GLY A 104 -10.95 -6.80 7.00
C GLY A 104 -12.20 -7.53 6.49
N ILE A 105 -12.00 -8.66 5.81
CA ILE A 105 -13.08 -9.49 5.27
C ILE A 105 -13.83 -10.17 6.41
N VAL A 106 -13.14 -10.76 7.39
CA VAL A 106 -13.77 -11.40 8.56
C VAL A 106 -14.70 -10.43 9.27
N LEU A 107 -14.21 -9.23 9.60
CA LEU A 107 -14.99 -8.24 10.32
C LEU A 107 -16.16 -7.73 9.48
N ASN A 108 -15.89 -7.20 8.28
CA ASN A 108 -16.93 -6.51 7.52
C ASN A 108 -17.97 -7.48 6.95
N LYS A 109 -17.55 -8.63 6.41
CA LYS A 109 -18.46 -9.57 5.74
C LYS A 109 -19.17 -10.50 6.72
N PHE A 110 -18.43 -11.10 7.65
CA PHE A 110 -18.96 -12.21 8.46
C PHE A 110 -19.53 -11.74 9.80
N ILE A 111 -18.89 -10.76 10.46
CA ILE A 111 -19.35 -10.24 11.75
C ILE A 111 -20.40 -9.15 11.55
N LEU A 112 -20.05 -8.10 10.81
CA LEU A 112 -20.89 -6.91 10.61
C LEU A 112 -21.93 -7.09 9.49
N LYS A 113 -21.83 -8.16 8.69
CA LYS A 113 -22.72 -8.46 7.56
C LYS A 113 -22.85 -7.30 6.54
N LYS A 114 -21.80 -6.48 6.41
CA LYS A 114 -21.71 -5.43 5.38
C LYS A 114 -21.44 -6.06 4.00
N ASN A 115 -21.80 -5.33 2.95
CA ASN A 115 -21.45 -5.69 1.58
C ASN A 115 -19.96 -5.38 1.31
N TYR A 116 -19.08 -6.28 1.72
CA TYR A 116 -17.64 -6.17 1.52
C TYR A 116 -17.04 -7.56 1.24
N PRO A 117 -16.15 -7.72 0.25
CA PRO A 117 -15.76 -6.72 -0.77
C PRO A 117 -16.94 -6.30 -1.65
N LEU A 118 -16.86 -5.12 -2.25
CA LEU A 118 -17.81 -4.69 -3.27
C LEU A 118 -17.68 -5.58 -4.52
N LYS A 119 -18.81 -5.82 -5.19
CA LYS A 119 -18.86 -6.59 -6.44
C LYS A 119 -18.36 -5.77 -7.62
#